data_AF-A0A6M1NYC5-F1
#
_entry.id   AF-A0A6M1NYC5-F1
#
_cell.length_a   1.000
_cell.length_b   1.000
_cell.length_c   1.000
_cell.angle_alpha   90.00
_cell.angle_beta   90.00
_cell.angle_gamma   90.00
#
_symmetry.space_group_name_H-M   'P 1'
#
loop_
_entity.id
_entity.type
_entity.pdbx_description
1 polymer ?
#
loop_
_entity_poly.entity_id
_entity_poly.type
_entity_poly.pdbx_seq_one_letter_code
_entity_poly.pdbx_strand_id
1 'polypeptide(L)'
;RINDLIDFSFIYDELLEKYCHTNGRTAENPIKMFKYLLLKTIYTISDVDVVERSRYDMSFKYFLEMAPEEDVINSSSLTKFRKLRLKDTDLLNLLINKTVSIAIDKGIIKSKSIIVDATHSLSRS
;
A
#
# COMPACT_ATOMS: atom_id res chain seq x y z
N ARG A 1 1.04 9.49 12.56
CA ARG A 1 1.03 8.38 13.54
C ARG A 1 1.41 7.04 12.91
N ILE A 2 0.70 6.47 11.92
CA ILE A 2 1.16 5.19 11.30
C ILE A 2 2.51 5.38 10.56
N ASN A 3 2.66 6.46 9.79
CA ASN A 3 3.92 6.75 9.06
C ASN A 3 5.15 6.88 9.96
N ASP A 4 5.01 7.52 11.11
CA ASP A 4 6.15 7.75 12.02
C ASP A 4 6.53 6.49 12.80
N LEU A 5 5.62 5.51 12.84
CA LEU A 5 5.75 4.33 13.69
C LEU A 5 6.04 3.07 12.88
N ILE A 6 5.65 2.98 11.61
CA ILE A 6 5.97 1.83 10.75
C ILE A 6 7.04 2.24 9.76
N ASP A 7 8.16 1.53 9.80
CA ASP A 7 9.17 1.64 8.76
C ASP A 7 8.73 0.83 7.54
N PHE A 8 8.46 1.51 6.43
CA PHE A 8 8.07 0.88 5.16
C PHE A 8 9.26 0.54 4.27
N SER A 9 10.50 0.72 4.73
CA SER A 9 11.71 0.42 3.94
C SER A 9 11.75 -1.02 3.47
N PHE A 10 11.22 -1.98 4.24
CA PHE A 10 11.13 -3.39 3.84
C PHE A 10 10.33 -3.61 2.54
N ILE A 11 9.39 -2.71 2.20
CA ILE A 11 8.63 -2.79 0.95
C ILE A 11 9.57 -2.61 -0.24
N TYR A 12 10.57 -1.76 -0.10
CA TYR A 12 11.58 -1.54 -1.13
C TYR A 12 12.39 -2.81 -1.34
N ASP A 13 12.85 -3.47 -0.27
CA ASP A 13 13.62 -4.73 -0.35
C ASP A 13 12.81 -5.86 -1.03
N GLU A 14 11.55 -6.04 -0.62
CA GLU A 14 10.66 -7.08 -1.15
C GLU A 14 10.24 -6.81 -2.60
N LEU A 15 10.20 -5.54 -3.01
CA LEU A 15 9.87 -5.16 -4.38
C LEU A 15 11.12 -4.95 -5.24
N LEU A 16 12.33 -4.92 -4.68
CA LEU A 16 13.58 -4.63 -5.40
C LEU A 16 13.81 -5.59 -6.57
N GLU A 17 13.55 -6.87 -6.32
CA GLU A 17 13.65 -7.93 -7.34
C GLU A 17 12.64 -7.74 -8.47
N LYS A 18 11.46 -7.19 -8.16
CA LYS A 18 10.38 -6.93 -9.12
C LYS A 18 10.38 -5.50 -9.65
N TYR A 19 11.19 -4.58 -9.13
CA TYR A 19 11.13 -3.15 -9.39
C TYR A 19 12.51 -2.67 -9.87
N CYS A 20 12.67 -2.62 -11.19
CA CYS A 20 13.95 -2.23 -11.80
C CYS A 20 14.27 -0.75 -11.55
N HIS A 21 15.41 -0.47 -10.93
CA HIS A 21 15.91 0.88 -10.66
C HIS A 21 16.51 1.60 -11.87
N THR A 22 16.84 0.87 -12.94
CA THR A 22 17.79 1.35 -13.95
C THR A 22 17.21 1.70 -15.31
N ASN A 23 15.90 1.54 -15.57
CA ASN A 23 15.34 1.79 -16.90
C ASN A 23 14.14 2.76 -16.93
N GLY A 24 14.38 4.00 -17.41
CA GLY A 24 13.36 4.88 -18.00
C GLY A 24 12.87 6.05 -17.13
N ARG A 25 11.69 6.59 -17.49
CA ARG A 25 11.01 7.69 -16.76
C ARG A 25 10.90 7.35 -15.26
N THR A 26 11.05 8.37 -14.40
CA THR A 26 10.93 8.24 -12.94
C THR A 26 9.66 7.46 -12.59
N ALA A 27 9.85 6.19 -12.22
CA ALA A 27 8.74 5.36 -11.79
C ALA A 27 8.33 5.80 -10.39
N GLU A 28 7.02 5.88 -10.15
CA GLU A 28 6.48 6.30 -8.86
C GLU A 28 6.97 5.42 -7.72
N ASN A 29 7.36 6.03 -6.60
CA ASN A 29 7.99 5.34 -5.49
C ASN A 29 7.17 4.09 -5.07
N PRO A 30 7.76 2.88 -5.05
CA PRO A 30 7.04 1.64 -4.72
C PRO A 30 6.43 1.67 -3.31
N ILE A 31 7.06 2.38 -2.37
CA ILE A 31 6.53 2.58 -1.02
C ILE A 31 5.23 3.41 -1.09
N LYS A 32 5.23 4.52 -1.86
CA LYS A 32 4.03 5.35 -2.06
C LYS A 32 2.90 4.53 -2.70
N MET A 33 3.22 3.73 -3.72
CA MET A 33 2.27 2.83 -4.37
C MET A 33 1.70 1.77 -3.41
N PHE A 34 2.53 1.19 -2.55
CA PHE A 34 2.06 0.25 -1.53
C PHE A 34 1.16 0.94 -0.49
N LYS A 35 1.50 2.14 -0.04
CA LYS A 35 0.67 2.93 0.89
C LYS A 35 -0.73 3.20 0.31
N TYR A 36 -0.83 3.49 -0.99
CA TYR A 36 -2.14 3.57 -1.68
C TYR A 36 -2.92 2.26 -1.61
N LEU A 37 -2.26 1.12 -1.82
CA LEU A 37 -2.90 -0.20 -1.73
C LEU A 37 -3.30 -0.55 -0.29
N LEU A 38 -2.53 -0.10 0.71
CA LEU A 38 -2.89 -0.29 2.11
C LEU A 38 -4.16 0.51 2.45
N LEU A 39 -4.25 1.78 2.03
CA LEU A 39 -5.46 2.59 2.18
C LEU A 39 -6.65 1.93 1.48
N LYS A 40 -6.45 1.45 0.25
CA LYS A 40 -7.46 0.71 -0.50
C LYS A 40 -7.99 -0.49 0.31
N THR A 41 -7.10 -1.29 0.92
CA THR A 41 -7.50 -2.45 1.74
C THR A 41 -8.20 -2.04 3.03
N ILE A 42 -7.70 -1.02 3.74
CA ILE A 42 -8.29 -0.55 5.01
C ILE A 42 -9.70 0.00 4.80
N TYR A 43 -9.91 0.77 3.73
CA TYR A 43 -11.20 1.40 3.44
C TYR A 43 -12.06 0.60 2.47
N THR A 44 -11.59 -0.55 1.99
CA THR A 44 -12.29 -1.43 1.04
C THR A 44 -12.83 -0.71 -0.21
N ILE A 45 -12.01 0.18 -0.80
CA ILE A 45 -12.40 1.02 -1.96
C ILE A 45 -11.67 0.65 -3.26
N SER A 46 -12.10 1.18 -4.40
CA SER A 46 -11.45 0.90 -5.71
C SER A 46 -10.14 1.68 -5.90
N ASP A 47 -9.36 1.32 -6.93
CA ASP A 47 -8.09 2.02 -7.23
C ASP A 47 -8.33 3.46 -7.70
N VAL A 48 -9.46 3.72 -8.34
CA VAL A 48 -9.86 5.06 -8.76
C VAL A 48 -10.32 5.85 -7.54
N ASP A 49 -11.12 5.26 -6.67
CA ASP A 49 -11.68 5.93 -5.50
C ASP A 49 -10.60 6.28 -4.47
N VAL A 50 -9.60 5.40 -4.26
CA VAL A 50 -8.50 5.72 -3.33
C VAL A 50 -7.66 6.89 -3.82
N VAL A 51 -7.42 6.96 -5.14
CA VAL A 51 -6.69 8.06 -5.76
C VAL A 51 -7.50 9.35 -5.68
N GLU A 52 -8.78 9.33 -6.06
CA GLU A 52 -9.62 10.52 -6.00
C GLU A 52 -9.80 11.01 -4.55
N ARG A 53 -9.98 10.10 -3.60
CA ARG A 53 -10.08 10.47 -2.18
C ARG A 53 -8.78 11.07 -1.65
N SER A 54 -7.62 10.57 -2.09
CA SER A 54 -6.32 11.15 -1.72
C SER A 54 -6.10 12.56 -2.22
N ARG A 55 -6.90 13.04 -3.19
CA ARG A 55 -6.81 14.41 -3.70
C ARG A 55 -7.31 15.43 -2.69
N TYR A 56 -8.30 15.06 -1.87
CA TYR A 56 -8.97 15.99 -0.94
C TYR A 56 -8.79 15.60 0.54
N ASP A 57 -8.58 14.32 0.85
CA ASP A 57 -8.44 13.85 2.24
C ASP A 57 -7.04 14.11 2.77
N MET A 58 -6.92 15.08 3.69
CA MET A 58 -5.65 15.46 4.32
C MET A 58 -5.01 14.29 5.09
N SER A 59 -5.81 13.36 5.61
CA SER A 59 -5.29 12.18 6.31
C SER A 59 -4.58 11.25 5.34
N PHE A 60 -5.11 11.13 4.12
CA PHE A 60 -4.53 10.31 3.06
C PHE A 60 -3.25 10.96 2.54
N LYS A 61 -3.26 12.28 2.28
CA LYS A 61 -2.04 13.00 1.88
C LYS A 61 -0.94 12.89 2.91
N TYR A 62 -1.26 13.09 4.19
CA TYR A 62 -0.31 12.91 5.28
C TYR A 62 0.24 11.47 5.33
N PHE A 63 -0.63 10.46 5.16
CA PHE A 63 -0.19 9.06 5.10
C PHE A 63 0.69 8.76 3.88
N LEU A 64 0.44 9.41 2.75
CA LEU A 64 1.20 9.22 1.50
C LEU A 64 2.47 10.08 1.44
N GLU A 65 2.76 10.86 2.48
CA GLU A 65 3.89 11.81 2.54
C GLU A 65 3.84 12.83 1.39
N MET A 66 2.63 13.28 1.06
CA MET A 66 2.37 14.26 0.02
C MET A 66 2.17 15.64 0.63
N ALA A 67 2.63 16.68 -0.07
CA ALA A 67 2.27 18.04 0.29
C ALA A 67 0.76 18.28 0.05
N PRO A 68 0.10 19.16 0.83
CA PRO A 68 -1.32 19.49 0.63
C PRO A 68 -1.65 19.94 -0.80
N GLU A 69 -0.72 20.63 -1.47
CA GLU A 69 -0.81 21.13 -2.84
C GLU A 69 -0.35 20.13 -3.92
N GLU A 70 0.30 19.02 -3.53
CA GLU A 70 0.78 18.00 -4.47
C GLU A 70 -0.41 17.26 -5.12
N ASP A 71 -0.35 17.08 -6.44
CA ASP A 71 -1.36 16.29 -7.17
C ASP A 71 -1.14 14.79 -6.96
N VAL A 72 -2.21 14.03 -7.11
CA VAL A 72 -2.21 12.57 -6.89
C VAL A 72 -1.67 11.83 -8.10
N ILE A 73 -1.23 10.59 -7.86
CA ILE A 73 -0.82 9.70 -8.94
C ILE A 73 -1.97 9.44 -9.92
N ASN A 74 -1.66 9.03 -11.15
CA ASN A 74 -2.69 8.53 -12.06
C ASN A 74 -3.21 7.16 -11.57
N SER A 75 -4.53 6.99 -11.50
CA SER A 75 -5.17 5.71 -11.09
C SER A 75 -4.79 4.52 -11.97
N SER A 76 -4.45 4.76 -13.25
CA SER A 76 -3.92 3.74 -14.15
C SER A 76 -2.53 3.26 -13.74
N SER A 77 -1.70 4.13 -13.13
CA SER A 77 -0.39 3.76 -12.60
C SER A 77 -0.53 2.78 -11.43
N LEU A 78 -1.47 3.05 -10.52
CA LEU A 78 -1.77 2.15 -9.40
C LEU A 78 -2.29 0.79 -9.89
N THR A 79 -3.18 0.81 -10.90
CA THR A 79 -3.70 -0.42 -11.52
C THR A 79 -2.60 -1.24 -12.18
N LYS A 80 -1.69 -0.58 -12.92
CA LYS A 80 -0.53 -1.24 -13.55
C LYS A 80 0.42 -1.80 -12.51
N PHE A 81 0.68 -1.08 -11.43
CA PHE A 81 1.52 -1.55 -10.33
C PHE A 81 0.96 -2.83 -9.72
N ARG A 82 -0.36 -2.86 -9.41
CA ARG A 82 -0.99 -4.09 -8.91
C ARG A 82 -0.88 -5.25 -9.90
N LYS A 83 -1.24 -5.03 -11.18
CA LYS A 83 -1.28 -6.11 -12.17
C LYS A 83 0.09 -6.65 -12.59
N LEU A 84 1.10 -5.76 -12.70
CA LEU A 84 2.40 -6.11 -13.26
C LEU A 84 3.43 -6.47 -12.20
N ARG A 85 3.38 -5.84 -11.02
CA ARG A 85 4.36 -6.04 -9.94
C ARG A 85 3.83 -6.93 -8.82
N LEU A 86 2.54 -6.89 -8.56
CA LEU A 86 1.85 -7.67 -7.52
C LEU A 86 0.89 -8.70 -8.15
N LYS A 87 1.33 -9.33 -9.25
CA LYS A 87 0.54 -10.32 -9.99
C LYS A 87 0.12 -11.51 -9.12
N ASP A 88 0.96 -11.85 -8.15
CA ASP A 88 0.64 -12.78 -7.06
C ASP A 88 -0.12 -12.03 -5.96
N THR A 89 -1.42 -12.31 -5.84
CA THR A 89 -2.26 -11.82 -4.72
C THR A 89 -1.63 -12.14 -3.36
N ASP A 90 -0.89 -13.24 -3.27
CA ASP A 90 -0.14 -13.65 -2.09
C ASP A 90 0.93 -12.65 -1.66
N LEU A 91 1.61 -11.97 -2.60
CA LEU A 91 2.64 -10.99 -2.24
C LEU A 91 2.01 -9.75 -1.60
N LEU A 92 0.87 -9.27 -2.12
CA LEU A 92 0.17 -8.14 -1.51
C LEU A 92 -0.29 -8.49 -0.09
N ASN A 93 -0.88 -9.67 0.09
CA ASN A 93 -1.30 -10.16 1.40
C ASN A 93 -0.11 -10.31 2.36
N LEU A 94 1.03 -10.83 1.89
CA LEU A 94 2.26 -10.96 2.68
C LEU A 94 2.74 -9.58 3.18
N LEU A 95 2.82 -8.58 2.29
CA LEU A 95 3.27 -7.24 2.66
C LEU A 95 2.31 -6.56 3.63
N ILE A 96 1.00 -6.72 3.44
CA ILE A 96 -0.02 -6.20 4.38
C ILE A 96 0.10 -6.91 5.73
N ASN A 97 0.21 -8.23 5.76
CA ASN A 97 0.35 -9.01 6.98
C ASN A 97 1.63 -8.63 7.75
N LYS A 98 2.74 -8.43 7.04
CA LYS A 98 4.01 -7.95 7.64
C LYS A 98 3.83 -6.56 8.23
N THR A 99 3.16 -5.65 7.52
CA THR A 99 2.82 -4.30 8.01
C THR A 99 1.97 -4.37 9.28
N VAL A 100 0.93 -5.21 9.30
CA VAL A 100 0.04 -5.38 10.46
C VAL A 100 0.79 -6.00 11.64
N SER A 101 1.64 -7.01 11.39
CA SER A 101 2.46 -7.65 12.42
C SER A 101 3.39 -6.64 13.10
N ILE A 102 4.08 -5.79 12.32
CA ILE A 102 4.93 -4.71 12.85
C ILE A 102 4.08 -3.71 13.66
N ALA A 103 2.88 -3.39 13.20
CA ALA A 103 1.99 -2.46 13.88
C ALA A 103 1.43 -3.00 15.21
N ILE A 104 1.24 -4.32 15.31
CA ILE A 104 0.87 -5.01 16.56
C ILE A 104 2.06 -5.02 17.52
N ASP A 105 3.24 -5.40 17.05
CA ASP A 105 4.48 -5.46 17.86
C ASP A 105 4.81 -4.10 18.48
N LYS A 106 4.69 -3.02 17.71
CA LYS A 106 4.88 -1.65 18.18
C LYS A 106 3.73 -1.10 19.04
N GLY A 107 2.71 -1.91 19.33
CA GLY A 107 1.56 -1.54 20.16
C GLY A 107 0.67 -0.44 19.54
N ILE A 108 0.78 -0.22 18.23
CA ILE A 108 0.01 0.80 17.49
C ILE A 108 -1.44 0.34 17.37
N ILE A 109 -1.64 -0.95 17.09
CA ILE A 109 -2.95 -1.59 16.97
C ILE A 109 -3.21 -2.42 18.23
N LYS A 110 -4.07 -1.93 19.12
CA LYS A 110 -4.64 -2.75 20.20
C LYS A 110 -5.74 -3.64 19.61
N SER A 111 -5.38 -4.81 19.10
CA SER A 111 -6.15 -6.08 18.89
C SER A 111 -7.66 -6.07 18.54
N LYS A 112 -8.34 -4.93 18.35
CA LYS A 112 -9.79 -4.81 18.46
C LYS A 112 -10.47 -4.23 17.21
N SER A 113 -9.73 -3.83 16.17
CA SER A 113 -10.33 -3.04 15.09
C SER A 113 -9.86 -3.31 13.66
N ILE A 114 -8.99 -4.29 13.39
CA ILE A 114 -8.67 -4.64 12.01
C ILE A 114 -9.14 -6.06 11.76
N ILE A 115 -10.43 -6.18 11.44
CA ILE A 115 -10.93 -7.32 10.66
C ILE A 115 -10.36 -7.12 9.25
N VAL A 116 -9.07 -7.41 9.09
CA VAL A 116 -8.54 -7.77 7.78
C VAL A 116 -9.18 -9.12 7.54
N ASP A 117 -10.17 -9.14 6.66
CA ASP A 117 -10.73 -10.37 6.12
C ASP A 117 -9.59 -11.05 5.35
N ALA A 118 -8.76 -11.78 6.08
CA ALA A 118 -7.82 -12.72 5.53
C ALA A 118 -8.69 -13.85 4.98
N THR A 119 -9.22 -13.64 3.78
CA THR A 119 -9.73 -14.73 2.98
C THR A 119 -8.52 -15.61 2.67
N HIS A 120 -8.23 -16.54 3.58
CA HIS A 120 -7.48 -17.74 3.29
C HIS A 120 -8.26 -18.47 2.21
N SER A 121 -8.06 -18.15 0.94
CA SER A 121 -8.53 -18.99 -0.16
C SER A 121 -7.64 -20.22 -0.25
N LEU A 122 -7.71 -21.07 0.77
CA LEU A 122 -7.59 -22.51 0.58
C LEU A 122 -8.87 -22.96 -0.15
N SER A 123 -8.88 -22.81 -1.47
CA SER A 123 -9.86 -23.49 -2.32
C SER A 123 -9.16 -23.82 -3.63
N ARG A 124 -8.37 -24.88 -3.56
CA ARG A 124 -7.92 -25.66 -4.68
C ARG A 124 -9.17 -26.37 -5.25
N SER A 125 -9.53 -26.04 -6.48
CA SER A 125 -10.41 -26.85 -7.34
C SER A 125 -9.76 -26.95 -8.70
#